data_AF-A0A9E5VY66-F1
#
_entry.id   AF-A0A9E5VY66-F1
#
_cell.length_a   1.000
_cell.length_b   1.000
_cell.length_c   1.000
_cell.angle_alpha   90.00
_cell.angle_beta   90.00
_cell.angle_gamma   90.00
#
_symmetry.space_group_name_H-M   'P 1'
#
loop_
_entity.id
_entity.type
_entity.pdbx_description
1 polymer ?
#
loop_
_entity_poly.entity_id
_entity_poly.type
_entity_poly.pdbx_seq_one_letter_code
_entity_poly.pdbx_strand_id
1 'polypeptide(L)'
;MKFIHTADNHLFKSFAASKLPPSVAQAYRKDMLSAFREIIAAAGKADILLISGDLTEMAESSAAGVKRVFDLIGSISDTAVFLSCGNHDYLSENNLYKSLSLPPNLCIFPPKLSSVYMEDINTRIWGFSWEKSRYGKLPFDFAKLNTEEINILCLHGDVSDNSPYMSIPPEALKAAGFDYVALGHVHKPGKIAESIYYAGSACALDFSETGPHGYITGVLTKQKGESGKAGYSFTNTDVPSFLSLEVDISGLESYDEIKQSLMGQIKNPDRDMVRVSFKGFRGEGIDIPSLCEELEEELYCLVCKDETSPDYNLEQLYRENKENIIGLFIKQYEGREDRASKAALYAGLDALLPRGKEGAL
;
A
#
# COMPACT_ATOMS: atom_id res chain seq x y z
N MET A 1 11.10 26.68 10.02
CA MET A 1 10.11 25.80 10.66
C MET A 1 10.35 24.37 10.21
N LYS A 2 10.22 23.38 11.10
CA LYS A 2 10.34 21.94 10.84
C LYS A 2 8.97 21.28 10.83
N PHE A 3 8.71 20.38 9.90
CA PHE A 3 7.46 19.64 9.82
C PHE A 3 7.67 18.15 9.57
N ILE A 4 6.67 17.37 9.96
CA ILE A 4 6.44 16.01 9.46
C ILE A 4 5.19 16.03 8.57
N HIS A 5 5.24 15.28 7.47
CA HIS A 5 4.08 15.02 6.60
C HIS A 5 3.90 13.51 6.44
N THR A 6 2.73 13.03 6.86
CA THR A 6 2.26 11.65 6.66
C THR A 6 0.87 11.68 6.00
N ALA A 7 0.50 10.59 5.35
CA ALA A 7 -0.81 10.38 4.74
C ALA A 7 -1.14 8.89 4.75
N ASP A 8 -2.41 8.55 4.46
CA ASP A 8 -2.83 7.20 4.11
C ASP A 8 -2.32 6.15 5.12
N ASN A 9 -2.53 6.43 6.41
CA ASN A 9 -2.09 5.55 7.50
C ASN A 9 -3.02 4.35 7.64
N HIS A 10 -4.29 4.47 7.22
CA HIS A 10 -5.32 3.43 7.23
C HIS A 10 -5.32 2.58 8.51
N LEU A 11 -5.19 3.25 9.67
CA LEU A 11 -5.24 2.53 10.94
C LEU A 11 -6.55 1.76 11.04
N PHE A 12 -6.45 0.57 11.64
CA PHE A 12 -7.53 -0.41 11.80
C PHE A 12 -7.86 -1.25 10.56
N LYS A 13 -7.13 -1.10 9.44
CA LYS A 13 -7.33 -1.91 8.23
C LYS A 13 -7.47 -3.41 8.52
N SER A 14 -8.52 -4.05 8.01
CA SER A 14 -8.81 -5.45 8.27
C SER A 14 -7.95 -6.41 7.44
N PHE A 15 -7.46 -5.98 6.28
CA PHE A 15 -6.74 -6.83 5.32
C PHE A 15 -7.53 -8.06 4.84
N ALA A 16 -8.87 -8.05 4.99
CA ALA A 16 -9.71 -9.19 4.61
C ALA A 16 -9.58 -9.56 3.12
N ALA A 17 -9.34 -8.58 2.25
CA ALA A 17 -9.13 -8.79 0.81
C ALA A 17 -7.70 -9.25 0.44
N SER A 18 -6.74 -9.16 1.37
CA SER A 18 -5.31 -9.37 1.09
C SER A 18 -4.88 -10.84 1.16
N LYS A 19 -5.80 -11.77 1.47
CA LYS A 19 -5.55 -13.21 1.64
C LYS A 19 -4.45 -13.56 2.65
N LEU A 20 -4.14 -12.65 3.57
CA LEU A 20 -3.17 -12.89 4.64
C LEU A 20 -3.76 -13.88 5.66
N PRO A 21 -2.92 -14.75 6.27
CA PRO A 21 -3.33 -15.51 7.44
C PRO A 21 -3.85 -14.59 8.55
N PRO A 22 -4.92 -14.95 9.30
CA PRO A 22 -5.51 -14.06 10.30
C PRO A 22 -4.55 -13.58 11.40
N SER A 23 -3.62 -14.44 11.84
CA SER A 23 -2.58 -14.11 12.81
C SER A 23 -1.60 -13.08 12.26
N VAL A 24 -1.18 -13.24 11.01
CA VAL A 24 -0.29 -12.32 10.29
C VAL A 24 -0.97 -10.97 10.09
N ALA A 25 -2.22 -10.94 9.64
CA ALA A 25 -3.00 -9.71 9.50
C ALA A 25 -3.14 -8.97 10.86
N GLN A 26 -3.37 -9.71 11.95
CA GLN A 26 -3.43 -9.12 13.29
C GLN A 26 -2.08 -8.57 13.76
N ALA A 27 -0.97 -9.28 13.48
CA ALA A 27 0.38 -8.81 13.79
C ALA A 27 0.70 -7.54 13.00
N TYR A 28 0.43 -7.53 11.69
CA TYR A 28 0.70 -6.38 10.83
C TYR A 28 -0.10 -5.13 11.23
N ARG A 29 -1.35 -5.27 11.71
CA ARG A 29 -2.08 -4.13 12.30
C ARG A 29 -1.37 -3.53 13.51
N LYS A 30 -0.66 -4.35 14.31
CA LYS A 30 0.17 -3.85 15.42
C LYS A 30 1.40 -3.13 14.88
N ASP A 31 2.01 -3.64 13.80
CA ASP A 31 3.14 -3.00 13.12
C ASP A 31 2.74 -1.63 12.56
N MET A 32 1.58 -1.52 11.90
CA MET A 32 1.04 -0.23 11.45
C MET A 32 0.85 0.77 12.61
N LEU A 33 0.35 0.30 13.75
CA LEU A 33 0.22 1.16 14.94
C LEU A 33 1.60 1.53 15.51
N SER A 34 2.60 0.66 15.41
CA SER A 34 3.98 0.95 15.80
C SER A 34 4.64 1.96 14.86
N ALA A 35 4.43 1.84 13.55
CA ALA A 35 4.84 2.84 12.55
C ALA A 35 4.21 4.20 12.84
N PHE A 36 2.92 4.23 13.17
CA PHE A 36 2.27 5.48 13.58
C PHE A 36 2.88 6.06 14.87
N ARG A 37 3.24 5.24 15.85
CA ARG A 37 3.98 5.71 17.04
C ARG A 37 5.35 6.27 16.69
N GLU A 38 6.06 5.66 15.75
CA GLU A 38 7.33 6.15 15.25
C GLU A 38 7.17 7.55 14.63
N ILE A 39 6.15 7.72 13.77
CA ILE A 39 5.79 9.01 13.16
C ILE A 39 5.47 10.06 14.24
N ILE A 40 4.66 9.70 15.24
CA ILE A 40 4.34 10.60 16.37
C ILE A 40 5.60 10.98 17.15
N ALA A 41 6.49 10.02 17.44
CA ALA A 41 7.74 10.29 18.14
C ALA A 41 8.70 11.20 17.35
N ALA A 42 8.74 11.05 16.02
CA ALA A 42 9.48 11.95 15.14
C ALA A 42 8.83 13.35 15.11
N ALA A 43 7.50 13.41 15.02
CA ALA A 43 6.73 14.64 15.00
C ALA A 43 6.88 15.47 16.28
N GLY A 44 7.06 14.85 17.45
CA GLY A 44 7.32 15.55 18.70
C GLY A 44 8.62 16.39 18.73
N LYS A 45 9.43 16.35 17.66
CA LYS A 45 10.63 17.19 17.46
C LYS A 45 10.44 18.25 16.37
N ALA A 46 9.24 18.37 15.81
CA ALA A 46 8.85 19.29 14.75
C ALA A 46 7.87 20.34 15.28
N ASP A 47 7.76 21.47 14.55
CA ASP A 47 6.81 22.53 14.89
C ASP A 47 5.38 22.09 14.54
N ILE A 48 5.21 21.38 13.41
CA ILE A 48 3.92 20.88 12.95
C ILE A 48 3.97 19.43 12.42
N LEU A 49 2.84 18.73 12.54
CA LEU A 49 2.55 17.46 11.88
C LEU A 49 1.37 17.63 10.93
N LEU A 50 1.57 17.32 9.65
CA LEU A 50 0.56 17.30 8.61
C LEU A 50 0.11 15.86 8.37
N ILE A 51 -1.20 15.60 8.50
CA ILE A 51 -1.83 14.33 8.19
C ILE A 51 -2.80 14.56 7.02
N SER A 52 -2.39 14.16 5.81
CA SER A 52 -3.09 14.46 4.56
C SER A 52 -4.15 13.41 4.21
N GLY A 53 -4.95 13.02 5.20
CA GLY A 53 -6.11 12.15 5.05
C GLY A 53 -5.83 10.67 5.26
N ASP A 54 -6.94 9.91 5.27
CA ASP A 54 -7.01 8.47 5.49
C ASP A 54 -6.16 8.01 6.68
N LEU A 55 -6.33 8.70 7.83
CA LEU A 55 -5.71 8.33 9.09
C LEU A 55 -6.25 7.00 9.60
N THR A 56 -7.57 6.78 9.48
CA THR A 56 -8.24 5.56 9.94
C THR A 56 -9.21 5.01 8.90
N GLU A 57 -9.42 3.70 8.91
CA GLU A 57 -10.51 3.05 8.19
C GLU A 57 -11.82 3.21 8.98
N MET A 58 -12.70 4.15 8.58
CA MET A 58 -13.93 4.45 9.35
C MET A 58 -14.80 3.20 9.58
N ALA A 59 -14.95 2.34 8.58
CA ALA A 59 -15.79 1.14 8.65
C ALA A 59 -15.29 0.10 9.66
N GLU A 60 -14.01 0.17 10.03
CA GLU A 60 -13.32 -0.81 10.87
C GLU A 60 -12.86 -0.19 12.21
N SER A 61 -13.13 1.10 12.39
CA SER A 61 -12.77 1.88 13.56
C SER A 61 -13.74 1.65 14.72
N SER A 62 -13.20 1.68 15.93
CA SER A 62 -13.98 1.74 17.17
C SER A 62 -13.69 3.04 17.92
N ALA A 63 -14.63 3.53 18.71
CA ALA A 63 -14.45 4.75 19.52
C ALA A 63 -13.20 4.65 20.43
N ALA A 64 -12.97 3.48 21.04
CA ALA A 64 -11.79 3.23 21.87
C ALA A 64 -10.48 3.25 21.05
N GLY A 65 -10.50 2.68 19.83
CA GLY A 65 -9.36 2.70 18.93
C GLY A 65 -9.00 4.12 18.49
N VAL A 66 -9.98 4.88 17.99
CA VAL A 66 -9.79 6.27 17.57
C VAL A 66 -9.35 7.13 18.75
N LYS A 67 -9.95 6.97 19.93
CA LYS A 67 -9.50 7.66 21.14
C LYS A 67 -8.02 7.38 21.42
N ARG A 68 -7.56 6.14 21.28
CA ARG A 68 -6.15 5.79 21.47
C ARG A 68 -5.22 6.49 20.46
N VAL A 69 -5.66 6.64 19.20
CA VAL A 69 -4.92 7.40 18.18
C VAL A 69 -4.84 8.88 18.55
N PHE A 70 -5.95 9.46 19.03
CA PHE A 70 -5.97 10.83 19.53
C PHE A 70 -5.11 11.01 20.78
N ASP A 71 -5.08 10.04 21.71
CA ASP A 71 -4.21 10.08 22.88
C ASP A 71 -2.72 10.06 22.45
N LEU A 72 -2.35 9.31 21.40
CA LEU A 72 -1.00 9.35 20.82
C LEU A 72 -0.67 10.73 20.24
N ILE A 73 -1.58 11.30 19.45
CA ILE A 73 -1.43 12.66 18.91
C ILE A 73 -1.29 13.70 20.04
N GLY A 74 -2.09 13.56 21.10
CA GLY A 74 -2.05 14.45 22.26
C GLY A 74 -0.79 14.32 23.11
N SER A 75 0.02 13.27 22.92
CA SER A 75 1.27 13.07 23.66
C SER A 75 2.41 13.99 23.21
N ILE A 76 2.28 14.62 22.03
CA ILE A 76 3.24 15.60 21.48
C ILE A 76 2.71 17.03 21.62
N SER A 77 2.57 17.51 22.86
CA SER A 77 1.90 18.77 23.19
C SER A 77 2.50 20.03 22.55
N ASP A 78 3.80 20.00 22.24
CA ASP A 78 4.54 21.14 21.67
C ASP A 78 4.49 21.17 20.13
N THR A 79 3.84 20.19 19.50
CA THR A 79 3.69 20.08 18.04
C THR A 79 2.23 20.26 17.66
N ALA A 80 1.95 21.25 16.80
CA ALA A 80 0.60 21.44 16.26
C ALA A 80 0.31 20.41 15.15
N VAL A 81 -0.83 19.74 15.23
CA VAL A 81 -1.22 18.67 14.31
C VAL A 81 -2.40 19.10 13.47
N PHE A 82 -2.29 18.96 12.15
CA PHE A 82 -3.30 19.34 11.19
C PHE A 82 -3.73 18.13 10.36
N LEU A 83 -5.02 17.81 10.40
CA LEU A 83 -5.63 16.69 9.69
C LEU A 83 -6.66 17.19 8.67
N SER A 84 -6.45 16.84 7.40
CA SER A 84 -7.45 16.95 6.33
C SER A 84 -7.99 15.55 6.04
N CYS A 85 -9.23 15.24 6.44
CA CYS A 85 -9.80 13.89 6.25
C CYS A 85 -9.96 13.56 4.76
N GLY A 86 -9.71 12.30 4.40
CA GLY A 86 -9.78 11.72 3.06
C GLY A 86 -11.04 10.87 2.83
N ASN A 87 -10.99 9.95 1.85
CA ASN A 87 -12.16 9.15 1.48
C ASN A 87 -12.49 7.99 2.42
N HIS A 88 -11.57 7.58 3.29
CA HIS A 88 -11.80 6.51 4.27
C HIS A 88 -12.17 7.03 5.66
N ASP A 89 -11.89 8.29 5.97
CA ASP A 89 -12.22 8.95 7.24
C ASP A 89 -12.98 10.29 7.08
N TYR A 90 -13.67 10.47 5.95
CA TYR A 90 -14.50 11.65 5.67
C TYR A 90 -15.46 12.01 6.81
N LEU A 91 -15.74 13.30 6.97
CA LEU A 91 -16.55 13.86 8.04
C LEU A 91 -18.06 13.65 7.82
N SER A 92 -18.50 12.39 7.74
CA SER A 92 -19.92 12.00 7.76
C SER A 92 -20.58 12.26 9.11
N GLU A 93 -21.90 12.04 9.22
CA GLU A 93 -22.61 12.09 10.51
C GLU A 93 -22.13 11.02 11.50
N ASN A 94 -21.71 9.86 11.00
CA ASN A 94 -21.27 8.72 11.80
C ASN A 94 -19.75 8.71 12.05
N ASN A 95 -19.03 9.73 11.58
CA ASN A 95 -17.59 9.81 11.78
C ASN A 95 -17.25 9.99 13.28
N LEU A 96 -16.46 9.06 13.82
CA LEU A 96 -16.11 9.04 15.25
C LEU A 96 -15.27 10.23 15.71
N TYR A 97 -14.59 10.94 14.81
CA TYR A 97 -13.80 12.13 15.16
C TYR A 97 -14.70 13.25 15.69
N LYS A 98 -15.96 13.30 15.25
CA LYS A 98 -16.94 14.32 15.70
C LYS A 98 -17.51 14.05 17.09
N SER A 99 -17.49 12.79 17.54
CA SER A 99 -18.08 12.39 18.82
C SER A 99 -17.07 12.26 19.97
N LEU A 100 -15.77 12.38 19.67
CA LEU A 100 -14.69 12.28 20.63
C LEU A 100 -14.09 13.66 20.92
N SER A 101 -13.60 13.84 22.15
CA SER A 101 -12.81 15.01 22.51
C SER A 101 -11.49 15.01 21.75
N LEU A 102 -11.23 16.08 21.00
CA LEU A 102 -9.97 16.26 20.29
C LEU A 102 -8.86 16.69 21.27
N PRO A 103 -7.62 16.21 21.09
CA PRO A 103 -6.45 16.77 21.75
C PRO A 103 -6.31 18.28 21.44
N PRO A 104 -5.85 19.12 22.39
CA PRO A 104 -5.72 20.56 22.16
C PRO A 104 -4.78 20.95 21.01
N ASN A 105 -3.81 20.09 20.70
CA ASN A 105 -2.86 20.29 19.61
C ASN A 105 -3.37 19.77 18.25
N LEU A 106 -4.54 19.13 18.19
CA LEU A 106 -5.12 18.59 16.95
C LEU A 106 -6.18 19.52 16.36
N CYS A 107 -5.93 19.99 15.15
CA CYS A 107 -6.90 20.67 14.30
C CYS A 107 -7.33 19.73 13.16
N ILE A 108 -8.63 19.42 13.11
CA ILE A 108 -9.25 18.74 11.96
C ILE A 108 -9.93 19.80 11.10
N PHE A 109 -9.53 19.92 9.83
CA PHE A 109 -10.14 20.90 8.94
C PHE A 109 -11.61 20.57 8.66
N PRO A 110 -12.50 21.56 8.51
CA PRO A 110 -13.89 21.33 8.10
C PRO A 110 -13.97 20.95 6.60
N PRO A 111 -15.16 20.55 6.11
CA PRO A 111 -15.43 20.34 4.69
C PRO A 111 -15.61 21.66 3.92
N LYS A 112 -14.66 22.57 4.13
CA LYS A 112 -14.56 23.88 3.50
C LYS A 112 -13.10 24.32 3.56
N LEU A 113 -12.58 24.84 2.45
CA LEU A 113 -11.22 25.37 2.42
C LEU A 113 -11.09 26.45 3.50
N SER A 114 -10.19 26.22 4.44
CA SER A 114 -9.97 27.07 5.61
C SER A 114 -8.51 27.04 5.99
N SER A 115 -8.11 27.93 6.89
CA SER A 115 -6.72 28.03 7.32
C SER A 115 -6.58 28.31 8.80
N VAL A 116 -5.47 27.86 9.38
CA VAL A 116 -4.98 28.26 10.70
C VAL A 116 -3.66 28.99 10.52
N TYR A 117 -3.51 30.14 11.17
CA TYR A 117 -2.26 30.89 11.19
C TYR A 117 -1.56 30.72 12.53
N MET A 118 -0.28 30.40 12.48
CA MET A 118 0.60 30.21 13.62
C MET A 118 1.63 31.35 13.64
N GLU A 119 1.44 32.30 14.57
CA GLU A 119 2.24 33.51 14.69
C GLU A 119 3.70 33.23 15.08
N ASP A 120 3.90 32.27 15.98
CA ASP A 120 5.20 31.84 16.53
C ASP A 120 6.18 31.34 15.46
N ILE A 121 5.66 30.71 14.41
CA ILE A 121 6.44 30.20 13.27
C ILE A 121 6.12 30.92 11.95
N ASN A 122 5.35 32.01 11.97
CA ASN A 122 4.91 32.78 10.79
C ASN A 122 4.40 31.89 9.63
N THR A 123 3.55 30.91 9.96
CA THR A 123 3.10 29.88 9.01
C THR A 123 1.58 29.77 8.99
N ARG A 124 0.99 29.78 7.81
CA ARG A 124 -0.43 29.54 7.56
C ARG A 124 -0.62 28.17 6.92
N ILE A 125 -1.40 27.33 7.58
CA ILE A 125 -1.74 25.99 7.12
C ILE A 125 -3.16 26.02 6.60
N TRP A 126 -3.34 25.64 5.34
CA TRP A 126 -4.61 25.53 4.65
C TRP A 126 -5.02 24.07 4.55
N GLY A 127 -6.30 23.78 4.67
CA GLY A 127 -6.80 22.42 4.50
C GLY A 127 -8.29 22.32 4.24
N PHE A 128 -8.69 21.12 3.87
CA PHE A 128 -10.05 20.75 3.51
C PHE A 128 -10.24 19.26 3.82
N SER A 129 -11.22 18.93 4.64
CA SER A 129 -11.62 17.55 4.88
C SER A 129 -12.76 17.15 3.97
N TRP A 130 -12.80 15.89 3.56
CA TRP A 130 -13.90 15.36 2.77
C TRP A 130 -15.18 15.20 3.62
N GLU A 131 -16.36 15.37 3.00
CA GLU A 131 -17.66 15.10 3.65
C GLU A 131 -18.33 13.81 3.15
N LYS A 132 -17.76 13.19 2.12
CA LYS A 132 -18.25 12.02 1.40
C LYS A 132 -17.09 11.21 0.85
N SER A 133 -17.29 9.93 0.56
CA SER A 133 -16.25 9.01 0.09
C SER A 133 -15.78 9.22 -1.36
N ARG A 134 -16.41 10.11 -2.12
CA ARG A 134 -16.03 10.43 -3.51
C ARG A 134 -16.20 11.91 -3.80
N TYR A 135 -15.19 12.52 -4.42
CA TYR A 135 -15.24 13.89 -4.95
C TYR A 135 -14.91 13.84 -6.43
N GLY A 136 -15.69 14.52 -7.26
CA GLY A 136 -15.35 14.66 -8.68
C GLY A 136 -14.14 15.58 -8.83
N LYS A 137 -14.40 16.85 -9.15
CA LYS A 137 -13.35 17.88 -9.24
C LYS A 137 -13.14 18.56 -7.89
N LEU A 138 -12.01 19.27 -7.77
CA LEU A 138 -11.73 20.19 -6.67
C LEU A 138 -12.95 21.11 -6.40
N PRO A 139 -13.55 21.09 -5.20
CA PRO A 139 -14.83 21.76 -4.93
C PRO A 139 -14.67 23.22 -4.48
N PHE A 140 -13.49 23.81 -4.64
CA PHE A 140 -13.17 25.16 -4.21
C PHE A 140 -12.10 25.79 -5.09
N ASP A 141 -12.05 27.11 -5.09
CA ASP A 141 -10.92 27.87 -5.61
C ASP A 141 -9.87 28.10 -4.51
N PHE A 142 -8.60 28.19 -4.91
CA PHE A 142 -7.53 28.52 -3.96
C PHE A 142 -7.64 29.98 -3.52
N ALA A 143 -7.44 30.23 -2.24
CA ALA A 143 -7.44 31.57 -1.68
C ALA A 143 -6.21 32.36 -2.12
N LYS A 144 -6.31 33.70 -2.14
CA LYS A 144 -5.16 34.58 -2.33
C LYS A 144 -4.25 34.48 -1.09
N LEU A 145 -3.01 34.05 -1.32
CA LEU A 145 -2.04 33.84 -0.24
C LEU A 145 -1.39 35.16 0.20
N ASN A 146 -1.04 35.25 1.48
CA ASN A 146 -0.17 36.31 1.99
C ASN A 146 1.30 35.91 1.76
N THR A 147 2.00 36.62 0.88
CA THR A 147 3.38 36.29 0.48
C THR A 147 4.41 36.49 1.60
N GLU A 148 4.05 37.21 2.66
CA GLU A 148 4.91 37.46 3.82
C GLU A 148 4.92 36.29 4.83
N GLU A 149 4.00 35.34 4.65
CA GLU A 149 3.84 34.15 5.49
C GLU A 149 4.34 32.90 4.73
N ILE A 150 4.74 31.86 5.46
CA ILE A 150 4.88 30.52 4.88
C ILE A 150 3.47 29.95 4.68
N ASN A 151 3.09 29.59 3.46
CA ASN A 151 1.79 29.02 3.15
C ASN A 151 1.92 27.53 2.82
N ILE A 152 1.30 26.69 3.64
CA ILE A 152 1.27 25.23 3.46
C ILE A 152 -0.16 24.80 3.15
N LEU A 153 -0.33 23.91 2.18
CA LEU A 153 -1.60 23.28 1.85
C LEU A 153 -1.55 21.80 2.24
N CYS A 154 -2.52 21.32 3.03
CA CYS A 154 -2.69 19.93 3.42
C CYS A 154 -4.00 19.41 2.83
N LEU A 155 -3.94 18.49 1.85
CA LEU A 155 -5.11 17.98 1.14
C LEU A 155 -5.02 16.48 0.90
N HIS A 156 -6.19 15.85 0.82
CA HIS A 156 -6.33 14.49 0.33
C HIS A 156 -6.98 14.54 -1.06
N GLY A 157 -6.32 14.02 -2.09
CA GLY A 157 -6.85 14.04 -3.46
C GLY A 157 -5.85 13.63 -4.53
N ASP A 158 -6.37 13.43 -5.74
CA ASP A 158 -5.64 12.87 -6.87
C ASP A 158 -5.23 13.96 -7.88
N VAL A 159 -3.92 14.14 -8.08
CA VAL A 159 -3.37 15.06 -9.07
C VAL A 159 -3.40 14.41 -10.45
N SER A 160 -4.61 14.35 -11.01
CA SER A 160 -4.91 13.82 -12.33
C SER A 160 -6.15 14.50 -12.92
N ASP A 161 -6.38 14.33 -14.23
CA ASP A 161 -7.48 15.00 -14.95
C ASP A 161 -8.83 14.28 -14.83
N ASN A 162 -8.84 13.01 -14.41
CA ASN A 162 -10.05 12.19 -14.38
C ASN A 162 -10.01 11.17 -13.24
N SER A 163 -10.35 11.64 -12.05
CA SER A 163 -10.43 10.82 -10.85
C SER A 163 -11.73 11.08 -10.09
N PRO A 164 -12.40 10.04 -9.57
CA PRO A 164 -13.52 10.18 -8.65
C PRO A 164 -13.06 10.47 -7.21
N TYR A 165 -11.76 10.73 -7.01
CA TYR A 165 -11.14 10.97 -5.72
C TYR A 165 -10.50 12.38 -5.65
N MET A 166 -11.33 13.40 -5.88
CA MET A 166 -10.93 14.80 -5.95
C MET A 166 -9.82 15.01 -6.97
N SER A 167 -10.19 14.97 -8.26
CA SER A 167 -9.30 15.34 -9.35
C SER A 167 -8.83 16.79 -9.19
N ILE A 168 -7.51 16.96 -9.03
CA ILE A 168 -6.82 18.23 -8.88
C ILE A 168 -5.93 18.47 -10.10
N PRO A 169 -6.22 19.48 -10.93
CA PRO A 169 -5.34 19.82 -12.04
C PRO A 169 -3.94 20.22 -11.53
N PRO A 170 -2.85 19.61 -12.03
CA PRO A 170 -1.49 19.94 -11.57
C PRO A 170 -1.15 21.43 -11.70
N GLU A 171 -1.61 22.07 -12.78
CA GLU A 171 -1.38 23.49 -13.04
C GLU A 171 -2.13 24.40 -12.07
N ALA A 172 -3.29 23.97 -11.54
CA ALA A 172 -4.02 24.73 -10.53
C ALA A 172 -3.23 24.79 -9.21
N LEU A 173 -2.60 23.68 -8.79
CA LEU A 173 -1.75 23.66 -7.60
C LEU A 173 -0.48 24.51 -7.78
N LYS A 174 0.18 24.40 -8.94
CA LYS A 174 1.38 25.22 -9.25
C LYS A 174 1.04 26.71 -9.24
N ALA A 175 -0.08 27.09 -9.84
CA ALA A 175 -0.54 28.48 -9.90
C ALA A 175 -0.99 29.02 -8.53
N ALA A 176 -1.39 28.15 -7.60
CA ALA A 176 -1.83 28.55 -6.27
C ALA A 176 -0.69 29.15 -5.41
N GLY A 177 0.58 28.80 -5.69
CA GLY A 177 1.74 29.46 -5.10
C GLY A 177 2.04 29.10 -3.64
N PHE A 178 1.57 27.94 -3.17
CA PHE A 178 1.92 27.43 -1.84
C PHE A 178 3.42 27.10 -1.75
N ASP A 179 4.03 27.38 -0.59
CA ASP A 179 5.43 27.06 -0.32
C ASP A 179 5.62 25.54 -0.11
N TYR A 180 4.56 24.84 0.32
CA TYR A 180 4.49 23.38 0.38
C TYR A 180 3.06 22.88 0.20
N VAL A 181 2.88 21.81 -0.57
CA VAL A 181 1.62 21.09 -0.73
C VAL A 181 1.82 19.65 -0.27
N ALA A 182 1.22 19.35 0.87
CA ALA A 182 1.14 18.05 1.50
C ALA A 182 -0.09 17.32 0.95
N LEU A 183 0.14 16.30 0.11
CA LEU A 183 -0.91 15.47 -0.48
C LEU A 183 -0.93 14.06 0.13
N GLY A 184 -2.14 13.53 0.30
CA GLY A 184 -2.44 12.10 0.47
C GLY A 184 -3.42 11.61 -0.59
N HIS A 185 -3.82 10.34 -0.51
CA HIS A 185 -4.61 9.53 -1.46
C HIS A 185 -3.76 8.59 -2.33
N VAL A 186 -2.63 9.07 -2.86
CA VAL A 186 -1.72 8.23 -3.64
C VAL A 186 -0.72 7.59 -2.70
N HIS A 187 -0.81 6.27 -2.54
CA HIS A 187 -0.03 5.51 -1.56
C HIS A 187 1.46 5.39 -1.91
N LYS A 188 1.84 5.68 -3.15
CA LYS A 188 3.25 5.74 -3.56
C LYS A 188 3.84 7.11 -3.21
N PRO A 189 4.89 7.19 -2.37
CA PRO A 189 5.53 8.47 -2.08
C PRO A 189 6.15 9.09 -3.33
N GLY A 190 6.09 10.41 -3.47
CA GLY A 190 6.65 11.06 -4.65
C GLY A 190 6.54 12.59 -4.70
N LYS A 191 7.51 13.20 -5.37
CA LYS A 191 7.47 14.63 -5.76
C LYS A 191 6.72 14.76 -7.09
N ILE A 192 5.64 15.52 -7.09
CA ILE A 192 4.81 15.74 -8.28
C ILE A 192 5.27 16.97 -9.05
N ALA A 193 5.59 18.05 -8.33
CA ALA A 193 6.18 19.26 -8.89
C ALA A 193 7.00 19.97 -7.81
N GLU A 194 7.49 21.18 -8.12
CA GLU A 194 8.10 22.02 -7.09
C GLU A 194 7.12 22.27 -5.95
N SER A 195 7.56 22.03 -4.71
CA SER A 195 6.74 22.12 -3.50
C SER A 195 5.55 21.17 -3.36
N ILE A 196 5.24 20.29 -4.33
CA ILE A 196 4.07 19.38 -4.28
C ILE A 196 4.49 17.93 -4.08
N TYR A 197 4.03 17.30 -2.99
CA TYR A 197 4.47 15.97 -2.58
C TYR A 197 3.30 15.11 -2.11
N TYR A 198 3.26 13.86 -2.58
CA TYR A 198 2.58 12.79 -1.89
C TYR A 198 3.51 12.19 -0.83
N ALA A 199 3.02 12.11 0.41
CA ALA A 199 3.74 11.36 1.45
C ALA A 199 3.72 9.85 1.18
N GLY A 200 2.72 9.34 0.43
CA GLY A 200 2.47 7.92 0.34
C GLY A 200 1.87 7.36 1.62
N SER A 201 1.54 6.07 1.60
CA SER A 201 1.08 5.36 2.78
C SER A 201 2.24 5.10 3.73
N ALA A 202 1.97 5.26 5.03
CA ALA A 202 2.94 4.98 6.08
C ALA A 202 3.33 3.49 6.15
N CYS A 203 2.49 2.60 5.62
CA CYS A 203 2.67 1.15 5.56
C CYS A 203 1.99 0.63 4.29
N ALA A 204 2.50 -0.44 3.69
CA ALA A 204 1.85 -1.10 2.55
C ALA A 204 0.47 -1.63 2.95
N LEU A 205 -0.55 -1.43 2.11
CA LEU A 205 -1.92 -1.86 2.40
C LEU A 205 -2.31 -3.17 1.70
N ASP A 206 -1.59 -3.56 0.66
CA ASP A 206 -1.67 -4.85 0.00
C ASP A 206 -0.41 -5.15 -0.83
N PHE A 207 -0.38 -6.31 -1.49
CA PHE A 207 0.76 -6.77 -2.27
C PHE A 207 1.03 -5.99 -3.58
N SER A 208 0.16 -5.06 -3.98
CA SER A 208 0.44 -4.13 -5.08
C SER A 208 1.28 -2.94 -4.65
N GLU A 209 1.34 -2.64 -3.35
CA GLU A 209 2.12 -1.57 -2.76
C GLU A 209 3.52 -2.06 -2.36
N THR A 210 4.34 -2.36 -3.37
CA THR A 210 5.75 -2.71 -3.16
C THR A 210 6.62 -1.46 -3.12
N GLY A 211 7.66 -1.47 -2.28
CA GLY A 211 8.67 -0.41 -2.23
C GLY A 211 8.67 0.35 -0.89
N PRO A 212 9.18 1.59 -0.86
CA PRO A 212 9.31 2.35 0.38
C PRO A 212 7.96 2.91 0.86
N HIS A 213 7.71 2.76 2.16
CA HIS A 213 6.57 3.32 2.89
C HIS A 213 7.05 4.07 4.13
N GLY A 214 6.38 5.17 4.49
CA GLY A 214 6.84 5.99 5.59
C GLY A 214 6.31 7.43 5.56
N TYR A 215 7.17 8.40 5.86
CA TYR A 215 6.78 9.80 6.03
C TYR A 215 7.88 10.76 5.57
N ILE A 216 7.47 12.00 5.29
CA ILE A 216 8.38 13.09 4.91
C ILE A 216 8.74 13.90 6.16
N THR A 217 10.03 14.14 6.36
CA THR A 217 10.53 15.18 7.27
C THR A 217 10.98 16.36 6.44
N GLY A 218 10.61 17.58 6.83
CA GLY A 218 10.97 18.77 6.08
C GLY A 218 11.33 19.98 6.93
N VAL A 219 12.07 20.88 6.32
CA VAL A 219 12.43 22.19 6.87
C VAL A 219 12.06 23.24 5.84
N LEU A 220 11.18 24.15 6.22
CA LEU A 220 10.78 25.31 5.41
C LEU A 220 11.41 26.58 5.99
N THR A 221 11.95 27.39 5.08
CA THR A 221 12.48 28.72 5.38
C THR A 221 11.97 29.69 4.33
N LYS A 222 11.61 30.90 4.74
CA LYS A 222 11.16 31.94 3.81
C LYS A 222 11.72 33.28 4.25
N GLN A 223 12.38 33.95 3.33
CA GLN A 223 12.78 35.35 3.51
C GLN A 223 11.64 36.25 3.02
N LYS A 224 11.57 37.45 3.59
CA LYS A 224 10.55 38.43 3.23
C LYS A 224 10.64 38.77 1.73
N GLY A 225 9.55 38.62 1.00
CA GLY A 225 9.48 38.87 -0.44
C GLY A 225 10.08 37.76 -1.34
N GLU A 226 10.49 36.61 -0.78
CA GLU A 226 10.96 35.45 -1.55
C GLU A 226 9.96 34.28 -1.49
N SER A 227 10.09 33.34 -2.43
CA SER A 227 9.44 32.03 -2.33
C SER A 227 10.08 31.19 -1.21
N GLY A 228 9.28 30.36 -0.54
CA GLY A 228 9.79 29.42 0.45
C GLY A 228 10.84 28.47 -0.15
N LYS A 229 11.92 28.24 0.60
CA LYS A 229 12.92 27.21 0.31
C LYS A 229 12.74 26.06 1.28
N ALA A 230 12.82 24.87 0.72
CA ALA A 230 12.46 23.68 1.45
C ALA A 230 13.45 22.54 1.23
N GLY A 231 13.93 21.97 2.33
CA GLY A 231 14.68 20.72 2.33
C GLY A 231 13.81 19.61 2.87
N TYR A 232 13.86 18.42 2.26
CA TYR A 232 13.05 17.28 2.67
C TYR A 232 13.87 15.98 2.64
N SER A 233 13.47 15.04 3.49
CA SER A 233 13.94 13.66 3.47
C SER A 233 12.75 12.72 3.67
N PHE A 234 12.77 11.59 2.98
CA PHE A 234 11.82 10.50 3.22
C PHE A 234 12.42 9.52 4.22
N THR A 235 11.66 9.16 5.24
CA THR A 235 12.04 8.16 6.24
C THR A 235 11.12 6.97 6.12
N ASN A 236 11.69 5.79 5.88
CA ASN A 236 10.92 4.55 5.89
C ASN A 236 10.51 4.21 7.33
N THR A 237 9.27 3.79 7.52
CA THR A 237 8.81 3.21 8.79
C THR A 237 9.35 1.78 8.94
N ASP A 238 9.54 1.36 10.19
CA ASP A 238 10.06 0.03 10.49
C ASP A 238 8.96 -1.04 10.49
N VAL A 239 8.45 -1.40 9.31
CA VAL A 239 7.42 -2.45 9.12
C VAL A 239 7.85 -3.52 8.10
N PRO A 240 7.27 -4.74 8.15
CA PRO A 240 7.43 -5.74 7.10
C PRO A 240 7.21 -5.19 5.69
N SER A 241 8.09 -5.55 4.75
CA SER A 241 7.91 -5.19 3.34
C SER A 241 6.94 -6.15 2.65
N PHE A 242 6.09 -5.64 1.77
CA PHE A 242 5.28 -6.47 0.87
C PHE A 242 6.06 -6.72 -0.42
N LEU A 243 6.25 -7.98 -0.77
CA LEU A 243 6.93 -8.43 -1.98
C LEU A 243 5.92 -9.15 -2.88
N SER A 244 5.93 -8.79 -4.16
CA SER A 244 5.23 -9.52 -5.21
C SER A 244 6.24 -10.03 -6.21
N LEU A 245 6.51 -11.34 -6.16
CA LEU A 245 7.55 -11.99 -6.92
C LEU A 245 6.93 -12.91 -7.98
N GLU A 246 7.63 -13.01 -9.11
CA GLU A 246 7.33 -13.98 -10.16
C GLU A 246 8.55 -14.87 -10.32
N VAL A 247 8.34 -16.19 -10.30
CA VAL A 247 9.40 -17.18 -10.46
C VAL A 247 9.04 -18.06 -11.65
N ASP A 248 9.82 -17.96 -12.72
CA ASP A 248 9.75 -18.92 -13.82
C ASP A 248 10.47 -20.20 -13.40
N ILE A 249 9.75 -21.32 -13.38
CA ILE A 249 10.28 -22.62 -12.97
C ILE A 249 10.64 -23.52 -14.16
N SER A 250 10.57 -23.01 -15.39
CA SER A 250 10.92 -23.76 -16.59
C SER A 250 12.37 -24.20 -16.54
N GLY A 251 12.59 -25.52 -16.63
CA GLY A 251 13.93 -26.11 -16.56
C GLY A 251 14.51 -26.21 -15.14
N LEU A 252 13.72 -25.94 -14.10
CA LEU A 252 14.07 -26.27 -12.72
C LEU A 252 13.52 -27.67 -12.40
N GLU A 253 14.41 -28.56 -11.96
CA GLU A 253 14.13 -30.00 -11.84
C GLU A 253 13.81 -30.44 -10.40
N SER A 254 13.97 -29.55 -9.41
CA SER A 254 13.75 -29.88 -7.99
C SER A 254 13.13 -28.73 -7.19
N TYR A 255 12.54 -29.06 -6.03
CA TYR A 255 12.07 -28.05 -5.08
C TYR A 255 13.21 -27.14 -4.61
N ASP A 256 14.39 -27.70 -4.35
CA ASP A 256 15.54 -26.92 -3.88
C ASP A 256 15.96 -25.83 -4.88
N GLU A 257 15.95 -26.12 -6.19
CA GLU A 257 16.27 -25.12 -7.23
C GLU A 257 15.22 -24.00 -7.28
N ILE A 258 13.94 -24.36 -7.18
CA ILE A 258 12.84 -23.37 -7.18
C ILE A 258 12.91 -22.51 -5.92
N LYS A 259 13.11 -23.12 -4.74
CA LYS A 259 13.29 -22.41 -3.47
C LYS A 259 14.48 -21.48 -3.54
N GLN A 260 15.62 -21.91 -4.04
CA GLN A 260 16.81 -21.06 -4.18
C GLN A 260 16.54 -19.85 -5.09
N SER A 261 15.82 -20.05 -6.19
CA SER A 261 15.41 -18.96 -7.11
C SER A 261 14.50 -17.93 -6.44
N LEU A 262 13.55 -18.38 -5.61
CA LEU A 262 12.67 -17.51 -4.83
C LEU A 262 13.45 -16.79 -3.71
N MET A 263 14.16 -17.55 -2.87
CA MET A 263 14.86 -17.03 -1.69
C MET A 263 15.95 -16.02 -2.05
N GLY A 264 16.59 -16.17 -3.22
CA GLY A 264 17.54 -15.18 -3.74
C GLY A 264 16.94 -13.78 -3.99
N GLN A 265 15.62 -13.66 -4.06
CA GLN A 265 14.91 -12.39 -4.28
C GLN A 265 14.36 -11.77 -2.99
N ILE A 266 14.38 -12.51 -1.87
CA ILE A 266 13.82 -12.09 -0.58
C ILE A 266 14.95 -11.59 0.31
N LYS A 267 14.80 -10.40 0.89
CA LYS A 267 15.84 -9.81 1.74
C LYS A 267 15.74 -10.26 3.19
N ASN A 268 14.52 -10.28 3.75
CA ASN A 268 14.28 -10.63 5.14
C ASN A 268 13.20 -11.73 5.21
N PRO A 269 13.53 -13.00 4.96
CA PRO A 269 12.54 -14.09 4.88
C PRO A 269 11.75 -14.31 6.18
N ASP A 270 12.34 -13.96 7.31
CA ASP A 270 11.76 -14.01 8.66
C ASP A 270 10.85 -12.82 9.00
N ARG A 271 10.67 -11.88 8.07
CA ARG A 271 9.90 -10.65 8.29
C ARG A 271 9.02 -10.24 7.11
N ASP A 272 9.50 -10.36 5.89
CA ASP A 272 8.83 -9.86 4.69
C ASP A 272 7.53 -10.63 4.40
N MET A 273 6.53 -9.91 3.89
CA MET A 273 5.27 -10.49 3.42
C MET A 273 5.44 -10.85 1.95
N VAL A 274 5.45 -12.14 1.61
CA VAL A 274 5.77 -12.61 0.27
C VAL A 274 4.53 -13.10 -0.45
N ARG A 275 4.24 -12.54 -1.63
CA ARG A 275 3.34 -13.15 -2.62
C ARG A 275 4.18 -13.62 -3.79
N VAL A 276 4.12 -14.91 -4.10
CA VAL A 276 4.83 -15.50 -5.24
C VAL A 276 3.85 -16.03 -6.27
N SER A 277 4.10 -15.76 -7.55
CA SER A 277 3.45 -16.43 -8.68
C SER A 277 4.48 -17.31 -9.38
N PHE A 278 4.31 -18.62 -9.27
CA PHE A 278 5.11 -19.58 -10.04
C PHE A 278 4.55 -19.68 -11.45
N LYS A 279 5.42 -19.53 -12.45
CA LYS A 279 5.08 -19.49 -13.88
C LYS A 279 5.97 -20.44 -14.68
N GLY A 280 5.61 -20.67 -15.93
CA GLY A 280 6.39 -21.49 -16.85
C GLY A 280 6.01 -22.97 -16.77
N PHE A 281 6.96 -23.83 -17.14
CA PHE A 281 6.73 -25.27 -17.27
C PHE A 281 7.28 -26.05 -16.07
N ARG A 282 6.43 -26.83 -15.40
CA ARG A 282 6.82 -27.65 -14.26
C ARG A 282 7.21 -29.06 -14.71
N GLY A 283 8.35 -29.54 -14.24
CA GLY A 283 8.81 -30.91 -14.48
C GLY A 283 7.94 -31.96 -13.79
N GLU A 284 8.13 -33.22 -14.16
CA GLU A 284 7.47 -34.36 -13.51
C GLU A 284 7.85 -34.42 -12.02
N GLY A 285 6.87 -34.67 -11.14
CA GLY A 285 7.08 -34.74 -9.69
C GLY A 285 7.06 -33.39 -8.96
N ILE A 286 7.03 -32.26 -9.67
CA ILE A 286 6.90 -30.94 -9.04
C ILE A 286 5.43 -30.64 -8.73
N ASP A 287 5.04 -30.69 -7.45
CA ASP A 287 3.72 -30.28 -6.98
C ASP A 287 3.82 -28.90 -6.28
N ILE A 288 3.33 -27.86 -6.96
CA ILE A 288 3.38 -26.47 -6.44
C ILE A 288 2.68 -26.32 -5.09
N PRO A 289 1.51 -26.94 -4.84
CA PRO A 289 0.91 -26.93 -3.51
C PRO A 289 1.84 -27.46 -2.41
N SER A 290 2.47 -28.62 -2.59
CA SER A 290 3.43 -29.17 -1.62
C SER A 290 4.66 -28.27 -1.45
N LEU A 291 5.20 -27.71 -2.54
CA LEU A 291 6.31 -26.74 -2.45
C LEU A 291 5.91 -25.50 -1.62
N CYS A 292 4.68 -25.01 -1.77
CA CYS A 292 4.18 -23.89 -0.99
C CYS A 292 4.01 -24.23 0.50
N GLU A 293 3.56 -25.44 0.84
CA GLU A 293 3.52 -25.90 2.23
C GLU A 293 4.92 -25.89 2.87
N GLU A 294 5.95 -26.35 2.15
CA GLU A 294 7.33 -26.28 2.64
C GLU A 294 7.84 -24.83 2.80
N LEU A 295 7.53 -23.95 1.84
CA LEU A 295 7.92 -22.54 1.90
C LEU A 295 7.20 -21.76 3.02
N GLU A 296 5.98 -22.16 3.40
CA GLU A 296 5.26 -21.59 4.54
C GLU A 296 5.97 -21.87 5.88
N GLU A 297 6.81 -22.90 5.98
CA GLU A 297 7.64 -23.16 7.16
C GLU A 297 8.92 -22.30 7.20
N GLU A 298 9.38 -21.83 6.04
CA GLU A 298 10.63 -21.06 5.88
C GLU A 298 10.42 -19.55 5.86
N LEU A 299 9.21 -19.09 5.52
CA LEU A 299 8.87 -17.67 5.35
C LEU A 299 7.89 -17.19 6.42
N TYR A 300 8.06 -15.94 6.86
CA TYR A 300 7.15 -15.32 7.83
C TYR A 300 5.70 -15.26 7.34
N CYS A 301 5.51 -14.92 6.06
CA CYS A 301 4.22 -14.96 5.40
C CYS A 301 4.40 -15.26 3.91
N LEU A 302 3.62 -16.24 3.43
CA LEU A 302 3.56 -16.61 2.03
C LEU A 302 2.12 -16.55 1.51
N VAL A 303 1.95 -15.99 0.31
CA VAL A 303 0.75 -16.12 -0.51
C VAL A 303 1.18 -16.68 -1.87
N CYS A 304 0.93 -17.96 -2.07
CA CYS A 304 1.27 -18.65 -3.30
C CYS A 304 0.19 -18.52 -4.38
N LYS A 305 0.65 -18.45 -5.64
CA LYS A 305 -0.18 -18.62 -6.82
C LYS A 305 0.53 -19.56 -7.80
N ASP A 306 -0.13 -20.66 -8.14
CA ASP A 306 0.30 -21.54 -9.22
C ASP A 306 -0.28 -21.03 -10.55
N GLU A 307 0.60 -20.59 -11.44
CA GLU A 307 0.30 -20.26 -12.83
C GLU A 307 1.14 -21.09 -13.81
N THR A 308 1.65 -22.24 -13.33
CA THR A 308 2.52 -23.14 -14.10
C THR A 308 1.70 -24.05 -15.01
N SER A 309 2.36 -24.63 -16.02
CA SER A 309 1.82 -25.68 -16.86
C SER A 309 2.73 -26.92 -16.79
N PRO A 310 2.20 -28.15 -16.81
CA PRO A 310 3.03 -29.35 -16.93
C PRO A 310 3.94 -29.32 -18.17
N ASP A 311 5.19 -29.72 -18.03
CA ASP A 311 6.12 -29.97 -19.14
C ASP A 311 6.01 -31.41 -19.64
N TYR A 312 4.83 -31.80 -20.14
CA TYR A 312 4.63 -33.16 -20.61
C TYR A 312 5.39 -33.42 -21.92
N ASN A 313 6.24 -34.45 -21.92
CA ASN A 313 6.69 -35.08 -23.15
C ASN A 313 5.53 -35.88 -23.77
N LEU A 314 4.67 -35.19 -24.51
CA LEU A 314 3.46 -35.76 -25.11
C LEU A 314 3.77 -36.92 -26.06
N GLU A 315 4.88 -36.87 -26.79
CA GLU A 315 5.29 -37.95 -27.69
C GLU A 315 5.64 -39.23 -26.92
N GLN A 316 6.38 -39.10 -25.83
CA GLN A 316 6.70 -40.23 -24.96
C GLN A 316 5.46 -40.77 -24.26
N LEU A 317 4.67 -39.89 -23.62
CA LEU A 317 3.42 -40.28 -22.95
C LEU A 317 2.46 -40.98 -23.91
N TYR A 318 2.31 -40.48 -25.13
CA TYR A 318 1.48 -41.11 -26.14
C TYR A 318 1.99 -42.51 -26.52
N ARG A 319 3.31 -42.67 -26.74
CA ARG A 319 3.90 -43.97 -27.09
C ARG A 319 3.69 -45.00 -25.98
N GLU A 320 3.87 -44.60 -24.73
CA GLU A 320 3.72 -45.47 -23.56
C GLU A 320 2.25 -45.82 -23.26
N ASN A 321 1.32 -44.94 -23.64
CA ASN A 321 -0.10 -45.05 -23.30
C ASN A 321 -1.02 -45.27 -24.52
N LYS A 322 -0.45 -45.69 -25.66
CA LYS A 322 -1.15 -45.73 -26.95
C LYS A 322 -2.48 -46.48 -26.94
N GLU A 323 -2.56 -47.54 -26.14
CA GLU A 323 -3.70 -48.46 -26.08
C GLU A 323 -4.64 -48.20 -24.89
N ASN A 324 -4.49 -47.08 -24.17
CA ASN A 324 -5.33 -46.74 -23.02
C ASN A 324 -5.96 -45.34 -23.15
N ILE A 325 -6.74 -44.94 -22.12
CA ILE A 325 -7.48 -43.67 -22.12
C ILE A 325 -6.57 -42.44 -22.24
N ILE A 326 -5.35 -42.49 -21.71
CA ILE A 326 -4.38 -41.39 -21.77
C ILE A 326 -3.91 -41.19 -23.21
N GLY A 327 -3.51 -42.25 -23.92
CA GLY A 327 -3.10 -42.16 -25.32
C GLY A 327 -4.24 -41.71 -26.24
N LEU A 328 -5.46 -42.22 -26.01
CA LEU A 328 -6.66 -41.75 -26.73
C LEU A 328 -6.94 -40.26 -26.47
N PHE A 329 -6.78 -39.81 -25.22
CA PHE A 329 -6.97 -38.42 -24.84
C PHE A 329 -5.93 -37.52 -25.51
N ILE A 330 -4.64 -37.86 -25.48
CA ILE A 330 -3.58 -37.10 -26.19
C ILE A 330 -3.90 -37.01 -27.68
N LYS A 331 -4.26 -38.13 -28.31
CA LYS A 331 -4.61 -38.18 -29.74
C LYS A 331 -5.78 -37.27 -30.11
N GLN A 332 -6.74 -37.06 -29.21
CA GLN A 332 -7.89 -36.18 -29.47
C GLN A 332 -7.51 -34.69 -29.62
N TYR A 333 -6.37 -34.30 -29.05
CA TYR A 333 -5.82 -32.94 -29.14
C TYR A 333 -4.70 -32.81 -30.20
N GLU A 334 -4.39 -33.87 -30.94
CA GLU A 334 -3.40 -33.85 -32.02
C GLU A 334 -3.74 -32.77 -33.07
N GLY A 335 -2.75 -31.96 -33.44
CA GLY A 335 -2.92 -30.85 -34.40
C GLY A 335 -3.66 -29.62 -33.87
N ARG A 336 -4.02 -29.57 -32.58
CA ARG A 336 -4.64 -28.39 -31.95
C ARG A 336 -3.60 -27.58 -31.18
N GLU A 337 -3.24 -26.41 -31.70
CA GLU A 337 -2.19 -25.57 -31.10
C GLU A 337 -2.71 -24.36 -30.31
N ASP A 338 -4.03 -24.13 -30.31
CA ASP A 338 -4.61 -23.00 -29.61
C ASP A 338 -4.47 -23.15 -28.07
N ARG A 339 -4.41 -22.01 -27.39
CA ARG A 339 -4.16 -21.95 -25.94
C ARG A 339 -5.21 -22.71 -25.11
N ALA A 340 -6.48 -22.68 -25.54
CA ALA A 340 -7.54 -23.36 -24.81
C ALA A 340 -7.42 -24.88 -24.95
N SER A 341 -7.11 -25.37 -26.16
CA SER A 341 -6.86 -26.79 -26.41
C SER A 341 -5.64 -27.29 -25.63
N LYS A 342 -4.53 -26.55 -25.61
CA LYS A 342 -3.34 -26.93 -24.81
C LYS A 342 -3.64 -26.97 -23.31
N ALA A 343 -4.33 -25.95 -22.79
CA ALA A 343 -4.72 -25.93 -21.38
C ALA A 343 -5.64 -27.10 -21.01
N ALA A 344 -6.62 -27.44 -21.87
CA ALA A 344 -7.52 -28.56 -21.64
C ALA A 344 -6.80 -29.92 -21.74
N LEU A 345 -5.86 -30.07 -22.68
CA LEU A 345 -5.00 -31.25 -22.78
C LEU A 345 -4.21 -31.46 -21.48
N TYR A 346 -3.49 -30.43 -21.02
CA TYR A 346 -2.66 -30.56 -19.82
C TYR A 346 -3.48 -30.76 -18.55
N ALA A 347 -4.58 -30.04 -18.36
CA ALA A 347 -5.48 -30.25 -17.23
C ALA A 347 -6.11 -31.65 -17.22
N GLY A 348 -6.44 -32.19 -18.40
CA GLY A 348 -6.93 -33.56 -18.52
C GLY A 348 -5.86 -34.61 -18.23
N LEU A 349 -4.62 -34.37 -18.66
CA LEU A 349 -3.49 -35.25 -18.33
C LEU A 349 -3.16 -35.22 -16.83
N ASP A 350 -3.19 -34.05 -16.18
CA ASP A 350 -3.04 -33.92 -14.71
C ASP A 350 -4.11 -34.72 -13.94
N ALA A 351 -5.30 -34.89 -14.51
CA ALA A 351 -6.39 -35.65 -13.90
C ALA A 351 -6.30 -37.17 -14.17
N LEU A 352 -5.73 -37.56 -15.32
CA LEU A 352 -5.63 -38.95 -15.75
C LEU A 352 -4.36 -39.64 -15.27
N LEU A 353 -3.26 -38.89 -15.11
CA LEU A 353 -2.00 -39.43 -14.62
C LEU A 353 -2.06 -39.59 -13.10
N PRO A 354 -1.63 -40.75 -12.57
CA PRO A 354 -1.59 -40.96 -11.12
C PRO A 354 -0.60 -39.98 -10.49
N ARG A 355 -1.09 -39.05 -9.65
CA ARG A 355 -0.23 -38.26 -8.78
C ARG A 355 0.47 -39.23 -7.83
N GLY A 356 1.79 -39.25 -7.82
CA GLY A 356 2.58 -40.14 -6.97
C GLY A 356 2.19 -39.99 -5.50
N LYS A 357 1.29 -40.85 -5.01
CA LYS A 357 1.26 -41.23 -3.60
C LYS A 357 2.23 -42.39 -3.46
N GLU A 358 3.50 -42.07 -3.25
CA GLU A 358 4.39 -43.06 -2.64
C GLU A 358 3.96 -43.28 -1.18
N GLY A 359 3.72 -44.53 -0.82
CA GLY A 359 3.68 -44.98 0.58
C GLY A 359 2.31 -45.14 1.24
N ALA A 360 1.51 -46.12 0.82
CA ALA A 360 0.61 -46.83 1.72
C ALA A 360 0.29 -48.23 1.16
N LEU A 361 1.22 -49.17 1.35
CA LEU A 361 0.95 -50.60 1.46
C LEU A 361 1.78 -51.17 2.60
#